data_AF-A0A2G6KCU5-F1
#
_entry.id   AF-A0A2G6KCU5-F1
#
_cell.length_a   1.000
_cell.length_b   1.000
_cell.length_c   1.000
_cell.angle_alpha   90.00
_cell.angle_beta   90.00
_cell.angle_gamma   90.00
#
_symmetry.space_group_name_H-M   'P 1'
#
loop_
_entity.id
_entity.type
_entity.pdbx_description
1 polymer ?
#
loop_
_entity_poly.entity_id
_entity_poly.type
_entity_poly.pdbx_seq_one_letter_code
_entity_poly.pdbx_strand_id
1 'polypeptide(L)'
;MFDTKEPIGFWGKWKTPAYRNLFVMMPIVSMLLSAVLGGTVALVSAWKFDVPIDWNRWLDGGMLGIALGMTIGMAFGMVGRVMGGVASGTMVGTVYGVTAGVVGGVSLSVALGVTFENVVDVVITVGAIFGVLGGMAFTLDLEIGIALSIAFAVVAVLSFGGEFMLQKLLGVRFGALLARGMMSGAFVLGALRAMLYPLQCVLAVSGLVKPALHPIFWDDLSILPLPFTRSVLLRQIRQDEAKGLRILKETGRNLFRRTGVKAVLYKYVHKHPRPLRFLYGVLNTPTMQEYLLLPVSAQSWDQYVSVQHVFLGELALRPVEAMKHPRFRRSSWWLNLYNQKETSLTKFAGMLYDLLDEQTIGQKDFSLNDYEIIYQKLSSYPAGKEIIRSYNAMAAFLSYQDLSAFAQAEQVSADIAGCVFFDEALRPAVMRSLMRLGHIGRDMAHYFGTADRQEQLDALAHATGALNEIDAYVSVEVMLPERFVMQRIISQWQHLILEAIGNLGQSGSKIVS
;
A
#
# COMPACT_ATOMS: atom_id res chain seq x y z
N MET A 1 7.47 -18.39 6.07
CA MET A 1 7.37 -18.70 4.62
C MET A 1 8.37 -17.92 3.75
N PHE A 2 9.42 -17.31 4.32
CA PHE A 2 10.64 -16.95 3.58
C PHE A 2 11.83 -17.16 4.53
N ASP A 3 12.78 -17.97 4.12
CA ASP A 3 14.03 -18.20 4.84
C ASP A 3 14.90 -16.94 4.68
N THR A 4 15.24 -16.28 5.79
CA THR A 4 16.01 -15.04 5.82
C THR A 4 17.47 -15.23 5.42
N LYS A 5 17.91 -16.47 5.17
CA LYS A 5 19.30 -16.79 4.85
C LYS A 5 19.65 -16.64 3.37
N GLU A 6 18.66 -16.53 2.48
CA GLU A 6 18.92 -16.33 1.05
C GLU A 6 18.43 -14.96 0.58
N PRO A 7 19.33 -13.99 0.31
CA PRO A 7 18.92 -12.76 -0.35
C PRO A 7 18.24 -13.14 -1.67
N ILE A 8 17.05 -12.58 -1.94
CA ILE A 8 16.28 -12.88 -3.15
C ILE A 8 17.18 -12.62 -4.36
N GLY A 9 17.71 -13.71 -4.93
CA GLY A 9 18.61 -13.67 -6.06
C GLY A 9 17.94 -13.00 -7.25
N PHE A 10 18.75 -12.55 -8.23
CA PHE A 10 18.27 -11.93 -9.46
C PHE A 10 17.10 -12.70 -10.11
N TRP A 11 17.16 -14.03 -10.09
CA TRP A 11 16.13 -14.94 -10.61
C TRP A 11 14.86 -15.02 -9.77
N GLY A 12 14.92 -14.79 -8.45
CA GLY A 12 13.73 -14.67 -7.60
C GLY A 12 12.88 -13.46 -7.97
N LYS A 13 13.51 -12.39 -8.45
CA LYS A 13 12.85 -11.14 -8.87
C LYS A 13 12.15 -11.26 -10.23
N TRP A 14 12.58 -12.20 -11.08
CA TRP A 14 11.90 -12.54 -12.34
C TRP A 14 10.50 -13.15 -12.13
N LYS A 15 10.19 -13.63 -10.92
CA LYS A 15 8.85 -14.12 -10.56
C LYS A 15 7.82 -13.01 -10.45
N THR A 16 8.23 -11.74 -10.28
CA THR A 16 7.29 -10.61 -10.26
C THR A 16 7.02 -10.14 -11.69
N PRO A 17 5.78 -10.22 -12.19
CA PRO A 17 5.46 -9.89 -13.59
C PRO A 17 5.88 -8.48 -14.00
N ALA A 18 5.76 -7.50 -13.10
CA ALA A 18 6.14 -6.12 -13.36
C ALA A 18 7.63 -5.93 -13.68
N TYR A 19 8.53 -6.64 -12.96
CA TYR A 19 9.97 -6.56 -13.25
C TYR A 19 10.29 -7.22 -14.58
N ARG A 20 9.72 -8.40 -14.85
CA ARG A 20 9.93 -9.10 -16.13
C ARG A 20 9.49 -8.27 -17.32
N ASN A 21 8.29 -7.68 -17.25
CA ASN A 21 7.76 -6.86 -18.32
C ASN A 21 8.59 -5.59 -18.53
N LEU A 22 9.07 -4.96 -17.46
CA LEU A 22 9.94 -3.80 -17.55
C LEU A 22 11.28 -4.12 -18.23
N PHE A 23 11.96 -5.19 -17.79
CA PHE A 23 13.26 -5.59 -18.33
C PHE A 23 13.19 -5.99 -19.80
N VAL A 24 12.07 -6.57 -20.25
CA VAL A 24 11.88 -6.97 -21.65
C VAL A 24 11.40 -5.81 -22.53
N MET A 25 10.50 -4.96 -22.03
CA MET A 25 9.98 -3.85 -22.84
C MET A 25 10.99 -2.72 -23.01
N MET A 26 11.85 -2.49 -22.02
CA MET A 26 12.80 -1.38 -22.05
C MET A 26 13.79 -1.40 -23.22
N PRO A 27 14.49 -2.52 -23.52
CA PRO A 27 15.40 -2.58 -24.66
C PRO A 27 14.65 -2.39 -25.98
N ILE A 28 13.47 -3.00 -26.11
CA ILE A 28 12.64 -2.91 -27.32
C ILE A 28 12.18 -1.47 -27.55
N VAL A 29 11.65 -0.81 -26.52
CA VAL A 29 11.20 0.58 -26.59
C VAL A 29 12.38 1.50 -26.86
N SER A 30 13.52 1.31 -26.19
CA SER A 30 14.73 2.11 -26.42
C SER A 30 15.25 1.94 -27.84
N MET A 31 15.26 0.71 -28.37
CA MET A 31 15.67 0.41 -29.73
C MET A 31 14.72 1.08 -30.75
N LEU A 32 13.40 0.95 -30.56
CA LEU A 32 12.41 1.60 -31.42
C LEU A 32 12.53 3.12 -31.38
N LEU A 33 12.68 3.72 -30.20
CA LEU A 33 12.84 5.17 -30.07
C LEU A 33 14.16 5.63 -30.71
N SER A 34 15.26 4.91 -30.49
CA SER A 34 16.57 5.24 -31.06
C SER A 34 16.55 5.13 -32.58
N ALA A 35 15.90 4.10 -33.12
CA ALA A 35 15.76 3.92 -34.56
C ALA A 35 14.92 5.04 -35.19
N VAL A 36 13.78 5.40 -34.57
CA VAL A 36 12.91 6.47 -35.08
C VAL A 36 13.57 7.84 -34.96
N LEU A 37 14.10 8.20 -33.80
CA LEU A 37 14.74 9.51 -33.57
C LEU A 37 16.09 9.60 -34.30
N GLY A 38 16.91 8.56 -34.24
CA GLY A 38 18.21 8.53 -34.90
C GLY A 38 18.07 8.49 -36.42
N GLY A 39 17.09 7.75 -36.94
CA GLY A 39 16.80 7.69 -38.37
C GLY A 39 16.26 9.01 -38.89
N THR A 40 15.33 9.66 -38.17
CA THR A 40 14.82 10.98 -38.55
C THR A 40 15.90 12.06 -38.54
N VAL A 41 16.74 12.10 -37.50
CA VAL A 41 17.87 13.06 -37.45
C VAL A 41 18.90 12.79 -38.54
N ALA A 42 19.26 11.53 -38.79
CA ALA A 42 20.17 11.16 -39.88
C ALA A 42 19.61 11.57 -41.25
N LEU A 43 18.34 11.25 -41.54
CA LEU A 43 17.68 11.63 -42.80
C LEU A 43 17.63 13.15 -43.00
N VAL A 44 17.26 13.91 -41.96
CA VAL A 44 17.24 15.38 -42.01
C VAL A 44 18.65 15.94 -42.24
N SER A 45 19.67 15.32 -41.64
CA SER A 45 21.06 15.77 -41.77
C SER A 45 21.61 15.48 -43.17
N ALA A 46 21.38 14.28 -43.70
CA ALA A 46 21.77 13.93 -45.06
C ALA A 46 21.08 14.82 -46.09
N TRP A 47 19.77 15.06 -45.93
CA TRP A 47 19.02 15.93 -46.83
C TRP A 47 19.51 17.38 -46.81
N LYS A 48 19.91 17.90 -45.64
CA LYS A 48 20.31 19.30 -45.49
C LYS A 48 21.79 19.56 -45.81
N PHE A 49 22.67 18.58 -45.60
CA PHE A 49 24.13 18.76 -45.72
C PHE A 49 24.76 17.94 -46.86
N ASP A 50 23.96 17.21 -47.63
CA ASP A 50 24.43 16.33 -48.72
C ASP A 50 25.47 15.30 -48.26
N VAL A 51 25.37 14.88 -47.00
CA VAL A 51 26.29 13.90 -46.40
C VAL A 51 25.78 12.49 -46.71
N PRO A 52 26.59 11.62 -47.34
CA PRO A 52 26.20 10.23 -47.57
C PRO A 52 26.10 9.49 -46.22
N ILE A 53 24.96 8.84 -45.99
CA ILE A 53 24.74 8.01 -44.79
C ILE A 53 25.30 6.61 -45.06
N ASP A 54 26.25 6.18 -44.23
CA ASP A 54 26.60 4.76 -44.15
C ASP A 54 25.62 4.03 -43.23
N TRP A 55 24.60 3.40 -43.83
CA TRP A 55 23.53 2.70 -43.11
C TRP A 55 24.04 1.53 -42.26
N ASN A 56 25.16 0.91 -42.64
CA ASN A 56 25.74 -0.18 -41.86
C ASN A 56 26.36 0.35 -40.57
N ARG A 57 27.12 1.46 -40.67
CA ARG A 57 27.72 2.12 -39.49
C ARG A 57 26.69 2.80 -38.59
N TRP A 58 25.59 3.29 -39.17
CA TRP A 58 24.47 3.84 -38.40
C TRP A 58 23.84 2.77 -37.47
N LEU A 59 23.62 1.56 -37.99
CA LEU A 59 23.14 0.43 -37.19
C LEU A 59 24.12 0.07 -36.07
N ASP A 60 25.43 0.01 -36.37
CA ASP A 60 26.47 -0.29 -35.38
C ASP A 60 26.53 0.77 -34.27
N GLY A 61 26.46 2.07 -34.63
CA GLY A 61 26.41 3.16 -33.66
C GLY A 61 25.15 3.16 -32.80
N GLY A 62 24.01 2.78 -33.39
CA GLY A 62 22.75 2.62 -32.66
C GLY A 62 22.82 1.50 -31.65
N MET A 63 23.30 0.33 -32.07
CA MET A 63 23.51 -0.83 -31.20
C MET A 63 24.50 -0.51 -30.08
N LEU A 64 25.61 0.16 -30.38
CA LEU A 64 26.64 0.49 -29.41
C LEU A 64 26.16 1.50 -28.38
N GLY A 65 25.45 2.55 -28.79
CA GLY A 65 24.89 3.51 -27.84
C GLY A 65 23.71 2.95 -27.03
N ILE A 66 22.89 2.06 -27.60
CA ILE A 66 21.89 1.28 -26.82
C ILE A 66 22.60 0.42 -25.78
N ALA A 67 23.66 -0.30 -26.14
CA ALA A 67 24.42 -1.16 -25.23
C ALA A 67 25.08 -0.35 -24.10
N LEU A 68 25.71 0.79 -24.42
CA LEU A 68 26.27 1.72 -23.45
C LEU A 68 25.20 2.27 -22.50
N GLY A 69 24.08 2.73 -23.04
CA GLY A 69 22.98 3.24 -22.23
C GLY A 69 22.37 2.20 -21.32
N MET A 70 22.14 0.98 -21.81
CA MET A 70 21.67 -0.13 -20.98
C MET A 70 22.67 -0.48 -19.88
N THR A 71 23.97 -0.50 -20.18
CA THR A 71 25.03 -0.80 -19.21
C THR A 71 25.07 0.26 -18.10
N ILE A 72 25.02 1.54 -18.48
CA ILE A 72 24.99 2.67 -17.56
C ILE A 72 23.69 2.65 -16.73
N GLY A 73 22.54 2.44 -17.37
CA GLY A 73 21.25 2.33 -16.70
C GLY A 73 21.18 1.16 -15.71
N MET A 74 21.76 0.01 -16.06
CA MET A 74 21.86 -1.14 -15.15
C MET A 74 22.78 -0.85 -13.96
N ALA A 75 23.93 -0.22 -14.19
CA ALA A 75 24.84 0.19 -13.12
C ALA A 75 24.15 1.16 -12.14
N PHE A 76 23.50 2.20 -12.65
CA PHE A 76 22.75 3.16 -11.82
C PHE A 76 21.52 2.53 -11.16
N GLY A 77 20.85 1.60 -11.84
CA GLY A 77 19.73 0.86 -11.27
C GLY A 77 20.14 -0.04 -10.11
N MET A 78 21.34 -0.62 -10.17
CA MET A 78 21.93 -1.36 -9.06
C MET A 78 22.28 -0.45 -7.88
N VAL A 79 22.90 0.70 -8.16
CA VAL A 79 23.24 1.71 -7.13
C VAL A 79 21.99 2.27 -6.45
N GLY A 80 20.96 2.64 -7.23
CA GLY A 80 19.69 3.11 -6.69
C GLY A 80 18.91 2.04 -5.90
N ARG A 81 19.12 0.75 -6.20
CA ARG A 81 18.52 -0.36 -5.43
C ARG A 81 19.16 -0.54 -4.07
N VAL A 82 20.48 -0.34 -3.99
CA VAL A 82 21.22 -0.40 -2.72
C VAL A 82 20.82 0.77 -1.82
N MET A 83 20.53 1.94 -2.39
CA MET A 83 20.26 3.16 -1.62
C MET A 83 18.79 3.49 -1.37
N GLY A 84 17.86 3.25 -2.31
CA GLY A 84 16.47 3.73 -2.20
C GLY A 84 15.38 2.64 -2.19
N GLY A 85 15.78 1.37 -2.12
CA GLY A 85 14.88 0.23 -2.26
C GLY A 85 14.56 -0.14 -3.72
N VAL A 86 13.83 -1.25 -3.90
CA VAL A 86 13.73 -1.92 -5.21
C VAL A 86 12.96 -1.10 -6.25
N ALA A 87 11.94 -0.35 -5.83
CA ALA A 87 11.09 0.43 -6.72
C ALA A 87 11.80 1.66 -7.30
N SER A 88 12.50 2.43 -6.45
CA SER A 88 13.23 3.63 -6.86
C SER A 88 14.45 3.27 -7.71
N GLY A 89 15.25 2.27 -7.31
CA GLY A 89 16.41 1.85 -8.09
C GLY A 89 16.03 1.28 -9.45
N THR A 90 14.90 0.58 -9.55
CA THR A 90 14.43 0.09 -10.84
C THR A 90 13.91 1.23 -11.72
N MET A 91 13.18 2.20 -11.16
CA MET A 91 12.73 3.39 -11.91
C MET A 91 13.91 4.21 -12.41
N VAL A 92 14.89 4.50 -11.54
CA VAL A 92 16.11 5.25 -11.88
C VAL A 92 16.88 4.51 -12.97
N GLY A 93 17.23 3.24 -12.77
CA GLY A 93 17.97 2.49 -13.80
C GLY A 93 17.24 2.37 -15.13
N THR A 94 15.91 2.35 -15.09
CA THR A 94 15.05 2.27 -16.27
C THR A 94 15.06 3.56 -17.07
N VAL A 95 14.78 4.68 -16.41
CA VAL A 95 14.77 6.00 -17.03
C VAL A 95 16.15 6.36 -17.56
N TYR A 96 17.21 6.07 -16.80
CA TYR A 96 18.58 6.32 -17.23
C TYR A 96 19.02 5.41 -18.37
N GLY A 97 18.66 4.12 -18.33
CA GLY A 97 18.99 3.18 -19.39
C GLY A 97 18.37 3.57 -20.72
N VAL A 98 17.10 3.98 -20.70
CA VAL A 98 16.40 4.48 -21.90
C VAL A 98 16.98 5.82 -22.33
N THR A 99 17.20 6.77 -21.41
CA THR A 99 17.63 8.12 -21.79
C THR A 99 19.06 8.10 -22.32
N ALA A 100 20.00 7.48 -21.61
CA ALA A 100 21.38 7.34 -22.07
C ALA A 100 21.49 6.43 -23.29
N GLY A 101 20.63 5.39 -23.40
CA GLY A 101 20.62 4.47 -24.54
C GLY A 101 20.08 5.11 -25.81
N VAL A 102 19.00 5.88 -25.68
CA VAL A 102 18.41 6.61 -26.80
C VAL A 102 19.25 7.81 -27.18
N VAL A 103 19.63 8.67 -26.23
CA VAL A 103 20.42 9.87 -26.54
C VAL A 103 21.83 9.48 -26.96
N GLY A 104 22.48 8.56 -26.24
CA GLY A 104 23.79 8.02 -26.59
C GLY A 104 23.74 7.27 -27.91
N GLY A 105 22.76 6.38 -28.10
CA GLY A 105 22.46 5.68 -29.36
C GLY A 105 22.32 6.62 -30.53
N VAL A 106 21.42 7.59 -30.45
CA VAL A 106 21.19 8.59 -31.50
C VAL A 106 22.47 9.40 -31.78
N SER A 107 23.15 9.87 -30.75
CA SER A 107 24.37 10.68 -30.91
C SER A 107 25.52 9.87 -31.54
N LEU A 108 25.73 8.62 -31.11
CA LEU A 108 26.73 7.71 -31.68
C LEU A 108 26.35 7.23 -33.08
N SER A 109 25.07 6.97 -33.36
CA SER A 109 24.60 6.58 -34.70
C SER A 109 24.81 7.71 -35.70
N VAL A 110 24.50 8.94 -35.30
CA VAL A 110 24.73 10.13 -36.13
C VAL A 110 26.22 10.39 -36.26
N ALA A 111 27.00 10.25 -35.19
CA ALA A 111 28.45 10.41 -35.24
C ALA A 111 29.14 9.35 -36.11
N LEU A 112 28.77 8.07 -36.03
CA LEU A 112 29.41 7.01 -36.79
C LEU A 112 28.85 6.85 -38.20
N GLY A 113 27.59 7.23 -38.42
CA GLY A 113 26.95 7.27 -39.74
C GLY A 113 27.40 8.45 -40.61
N VAL A 114 27.96 9.50 -39.99
CA VAL A 114 28.65 10.59 -40.66
C VAL A 114 30.14 10.24 -40.72
N THR A 115 30.75 10.20 -41.90
CA THR A 115 32.17 9.88 -42.03
C THR A 115 33.03 11.01 -41.46
N PHE A 116 33.64 10.80 -40.29
CA PHE A 116 34.68 11.68 -39.76
C PHE A 116 36.06 11.29 -40.28
N GLU A 117 36.89 12.27 -40.63
CA GLU A 117 38.22 12.06 -41.20
C GLU A 117 39.25 11.56 -40.16
N ASN A 118 39.01 11.69 -38.84
CA ASN A 118 39.97 11.26 -37.81
C ASN A 118 39.33 10.67 -36.54
N VAL A 119 39.82 9.49 -36.14
CA VAL A 119 39.40 8.73 -34.94
C VAL A 119 39.78 9.43 -33.63
N VAL A 120 40.80 10.30 -33.67
CA VAL A 120 41.34 11.02 -32.50
C VAL A 120 40.35 12.05 -31.95
N ASP A 121 39.55 12.70 -32.79
CA ASP A 121 38.53 13.67 -32.34
C ASP A 121 37.37 12.99 -31.59
N VAL A 122 37.02 11.77 -32.00
CA VAL A 122 36.01 10.94 -31.32
C VAL A 122 36.50 10.52 -29.93
N VAL A 123 37.76 10.11 -29.82
CA VAL A 123 38.36 9.66 -28.54
C VAL A 123 38.56 10.82 -27.55
N ILE A 124 38.96 12.01 -28.01
CA ILE A 124 39.13 13.18 -27.14
C ILE A 124 37.77 13.71 -26.64
N THR A 125 36.75 13.72 -27.50
CA THR A 125 35.41 14.18 -27.12
C THR A 125 34.74 13.22 -26.13
N VAL A 126 34.84 11.91 -26.37
CA VAL A 126 34.31 10.88 -25.45
C VAL A 126 35.14 10.83 -24.16
N GLY A 127 36.47 10.96 -24.25
CA GLY A 127 37.38 10.97 -23.10
C GLY A 127 37.21 12.18 -22.17
N ALA A 128 36.95 13.37 -22.71
CA ALA A 128 36.66 14.56 -21.91
C ALA A 128 35.29 14.49 -21.20
N ILE A 129 34.31 13.83 -21.82
CA ILE A 129 32.97 13.56 -21.26
C ILE A 129 33.07 12.64 -20.03
N PHE A 130 33.94 11.62 -20.07
CA PHE A 130 34.15 10.71 -18.94
C PHE A 130 35.11 11.27 -17.88
N GLY A 131 36.11 12.08 -18.26
CA GLY A 131 37.07 12.70 -17.35
C GLY A 131 36.46 13.72 -16.38
N VAL A 132 35.36 14.37 -16.76
CA VAL A 132 34.63 15.32 -15.89
C VAL A 132 33.62 14.62 -14.97
N LEU A 133 33.12 13.45 -15.36
CA LEU A 133 32.19 12.63 -14.54
C LEU A 133 32.82 12.08 -13.26
N GLY A 134 34.16 11.99 -13.19
CA GLY A 134 34.87 11.56 -11.98
C GLY A 134 35.14 12.66 -10.95
N GLY A 135 34.87 13.93 -11.27
CA GLY A 135 35.50 15.07 -10.58
C GLY A 135 34.75 15.73 -9.43
N MET A 136 33.42 15.65 -9.32
CA MET A 136 32.71 16.41 -8.27
C MET A 136 31.44 15.71 -7.80
N ALA A 137 31.51 15.01 -6.68
CA ALA A 137 30.34 14.57 -5.94
C ALA A 137 30.61 14.74 -4.44
N PHE A 138 30.25 15.91 -3.89
CA PHE A 138 30.09 16.08 -2.46
C PHE A 138 28.97 17.05 -2.07
N THR A 139 28.16 16.56 -1.13
CA THR A 139 27.32 17.21 -0.11
C THR A 139 25.83 17.53 -0.37
N LEU A 140 25.05 17.02 0.61
CA LEU A 140 23.67 17.28 1.05
C LEU A 140 22.53 16.37 0.53
N ASP A 141 21.88 15.71 1.50
CA ASP A 141 20.85 14.65 1.47
C ASP A 141 21.01 13.52 0.44
N LEU A 142 21.64 12.45 0.93
CA LEU A 142 22.39 11.45 0.17
C LEU A 142 21.58 10.60 -0.84
N GLU A 143 20.28 10.34 -0.64
CA GLU A 143 19.59 9.32 -1.44
C GLU A 143 18.86 9.87 -2.68
N ILE A 144 18.15 10.99 -2.53
CA ILE A 144 17.46 11.66 -3.64
C ILE A 144 18.40 12.70 -4.28
N GLY A 145 19.21 13.38 -3.48
CA GLY A 145 20.17 14.39 -3.94
C GLY A 145 21.23 13.82 -4.88
N ILE A 146 21.75 12.60 -4.62
CA ILE A 146 22.75 11.95 -5.49
C ILE A 146 22.14 11.49 -6.82
N ALA A 147 20.97 10.85 -6.79
CA ALA A 147 20.31 10.40 -8.02
C ALA A 147 19.89 11.57 -8.91
N LEU A 148 19.50 12.70 -8.31
CA LEU A 148 19.14 13.93 -9.02
C LEU A 148 20.39 14.68 -9.48
N SER A 149 21.43 14.82 -8.65
CA SER A 149 22.65 15.56 -9.00
C SER A 149 23.46 14.86 -10.09
N ILE A 150 23.52 13.53 -10.07
CA ILE A 150 24.11 12.75 -11.16
C ILE A 150 23.25 12.83 -12.43
N ALA A 151 21.91 12.89 -12.30
CA ALA A 151 21.02 13.10 -13.46
C ALA A 151 21.34 14.44 -14.10
N PHE A 152 21.42 15.49 -13.28
CA PHE A 152 21.73 16.84 -13.72
C PHE A 152 23.15 16.98 -14.26
N ALA A 153 24.14 16.27 -13.71
CA ALA A 153 25.51 16.26 -14.21
C ALA A 153 25.61 15.57 -15.59
N VAL A 154 24.99 14.41 -15.76
CA VAL A 154 24.97 13.69 -17.05
C VAL A 154 24.14 14.46 -18.09
N VAL A 155 23.00 15.03 -17.69
CA VAL A 155 22.20 15.92 -18.54
C VAL A 155 22.99 17.19 -18.91
N ALA A 156 23.79 17.75 -18.00
CA ALA A 156 24.64 18.88 -18.34
C ALA A 156 25.69 18.51 -19.39
N VAL A 157 26.34 17.34 -19.25
CA VAL A 157 27.38 16.88 -20.18
C VAL A 157 26.80 16.53 -21.55
N LEU A 158 25.69 15.79 -21.59
CA LEU A 158 24.97 15.49 -22.84
C LEU A 158 24.39 16.76 -23.49
N SER A 159 24.04 17.78 -22.70
CA SER A 159 23.53 19.07 -23.19
C SER A 159 24.64 19.85 -23.90
N PHE A 160 25.87 19.81 -23.37
CA PHE A 160 27.01 20.45 -24.02
C PHE A 160 27.42 19.75 -25.31
N GLY A 161 27.43 18.41 -25.34
CA GLY A 161 27.69 17.64 -26.57
C GLY A 161 26.61 17.83 -27.63
N GLY A 162 25.34 17.83 -27.22
CA GLY A 162 24.20 18.08 -28.10
C GLY A 162 24.19 19.49 -28.67
N GLU A 163 24.45 20.52 -27.85
CA GLU A 163 24.55 21.92 -28.31
C GLU A 163 25.73 22.12 -29.28
N PHE A 164 26.89 21.51 -29.00
CA PHE A 164 28.03 21.56 -29.91
C PHE A 164 27.70 20.96 -31.28
N MET A 165 27.06 19.79 -31.31
CA MET A 165 26.60 19.14 -32.55
C MET A 165 25.53 19.95 -33.27
N LEU A 166 24.50 20.46 -32.56
CA LEU A 166 23.44 21.29 -33.12
C LEU A 166 23.96 22.63 -33.66
N GLN A 167 24.93 23.24 -32.99
CA GLN A 167 25.57 24.46 -33.45
C GLN A 167 26.40 24.21 -34.72
N LYS A 168 27.16 23.11 -34.76
CA LYS A 168 27.98 22.73 -35.93
C LYS A 168 27.14 22.29 -37.12
N LEU A 169 26.08 21.51 -36.89
CA LEU A 169 25.18 21.02 -37.93
C LEU A 169 24.21 22.12 -38.36
N LEU A 170 23.35 22.59 -37.47
CA LEU A 170 22.21 23.43 -37.84
C LEU A 170 22.51 24.94 -37.81
N GLY A 171 23.66 25.37 -37.30
CA GLY A 171 24.01 26.79 -37.13
C GLY A 171 23.19 27.51 -36.06
N VAL A 172 22.35 26.78 -35.32
CA VAL A 172 21.45 27.35 -34.32
C VAL A 172 22.07 27.18 -32.93
N ARG A 173 22.37 28.29 -32.26
CA ARG A 173 22.75 28.31 -30.84
C ARG A 173 21.49 28.23 -29.98
N PHE A 174 21.03 27.01 -29.70
CA PHE A 174 20.15 26.80 -28.58
C PHE A 174 21.00 26.85 -27.31
N GLY A 175 21.13 28.04 -26.71
CA GLY A 175 21.98 28.22 -25.53
C GLY A 175 21.75 27.11 -24.49
N ALA A 176 22.81 26.60 -23.88
CA ALA A 176 22.85 25.47 -22.92
C ALA A 176 21.64 25.30 -21.98
N LEU A 177 20.98 26.40 -21.61
CA LEU A 177 19.77 26.41 -20.81
C LEU A 177 18.57 25.71 -21.49
N LEU A 178 18.39 25.87 -22.80
CA LEU A 178 17.30 25.27 -23.59
C LEU A 178 17.52 23.75 -23.76
N ALA A 179 18.75 23.32 -24.02
CA ALA A 179 19.10 21.90 -24.10
C ALA A 179 18.96 21.19 -22.74
N ARG A 180 19.37 21.85 -21.64
CA ARG A 180 19.09 21.36 -20.27
C ARG A 180 17.59 21.29 -19.98
N GLY A 181 16.82 22.30 -20.40
CA GLY A 181 15.36 22.33 -20.27
C GLY A 181 14.69 21.17 -21.02
N MET A 182 15.09 20.91 -22.26
CA MET A 182 14.56 19.81 -23.07
C MET A 182 14.89 18.43 -22.47
N MET A 183 16.10 18.23 -21.96
CA MET A 183 16.48 16.96 -21.36
C MET A 183 15.88 16.74 -19.97
N SER A 184 15.74 17.78 -19.16
CA SER A 184 14.96 17.70 -17.92
C SER A 184 13.49 17.36 -18.23
N GLY A 185 12.92 17.99 -19.27
CA GLY A 185 11.60 17.65 -19.78
C GLY A 185 11.49 16.19 -20.24
N ALA A 186 12.47 15.70 -21.00
CA ALA A 186 12.52 14.30 -21.45
C ALA A 186 12.64 13.33 -20.28
N PHE A 187 13.42 13.65 -19.24
CA PHE A 187 13.51 12.86 -18.02
C PHE A 187 12.17 12.78 -17.29
N VAL A 188 11.47 13.90 -17.12
CA VAL A 188 10.14 13.92 -16.49
C VAL A 188 9.13 13.14 -17.34
N LEU A 189 9.14 13.32 -18.67
CA LEU A 189 8.28 12.57 -19.59
C LEU A 189 8.58 11.06 -19.57
N GLY A 190 9.86 10.68 -19.47
CA GLY A 190 10.31 9.29 -19.34
C GLY A 190 9.93 8.66 -18.00
N ALA A 191 10.14 9.39 -16.90
CA ALA A 191 9.77 8.96 -15.55
C ALA A 191 8.25 8.76 -15.41
N LEU A 192 7.46 9.67 -15.97
CA LEU A 192 5.99 9.54 -16.06
C LEU A 192 5.53 8.49 -17.09
N ARG A 193 6.46 7.96 -17.91
CA ARG A 193 6.18 7.11 -19.07
C ARG A 193 5.15 7.72 -20.01
N ALA A 194 5.17 9.06 -20.13
CA ALA A 194 4.21 9.82 -20.92
C ALA A 194 4.20 9.37 -22.39
N MET A 195 5.34 8.94 -22.93
CA MET A 195 5.43 8.41 -24.31
C MET A 195 4.66 7.09 -24.51
N LEU A 196 4.56 6.24 -23.48
CA LEU A 196 3.80 4.98 -23.53
C LEU A 196 2.33 5.17 -23.19
N TYR A 197 1.97 6.31 -22.59
CA TYR A 197 0.64 6.55 -22.08
C TYR A 197 -0.47 6.50 -23.15
N PRO A 198 -0.29 7.00 -24.40
CA PRO A 198 -1.29 6.82 -25.47
C PRO A 198 -1.58 5.34 -25.75
N LEU A 199 -0.53 4.51 -25.83
CA LEU A 199 -0.68 3.06 -26.02
C LEU A 199 -1.41 2.43 -24.82
N GLN A 200 -1.04 2.82 -23.60
CA GLN A 200 -1.71 2.37 -22.38
C GLN A 200 -3.19 2.78 -22.35
N CYS A 201 -3.55 3.96 -22.86
CA CYS A 201 -4.93 4.42 -22.98
C CYS A 201 -5.73 3.54 -23.96
N VAL A 202 -5.18 3.24 -25.14
CA VAL A 202 -5.81 2.35 -26.12
C VAL A 202 -6.04 0.95 -25.53
N LEU A 203 -5.05 0.42 -24.81
CA LEU A 203 -5.17 -0.87 -24.12
C LEU A 203 -6.18 -0.81 -22.96
N ALA A 204 -6.24 0.30 -22.21
CA ALA A 204 -7.20 0.50 -21.14
C ALA A 204 -8.64 0.55 -21.66
N VAL A 205 -8.89 1.23 -22.78
CA VAL A 205 -10.21 1.22 -23.47
C VAL A 205 -10.55 -0.19 -23.94
N SER A 206 -9.61 -0.90 -24.57
CA SER A 206 -9.79 -2.30 -24.99
C SER A 206 -10.10 -3.24 -23.81
N GLY A 207 -9.61 -2.88 -22.62
CA GLY A 207 -9.87 -3.53 -21.34
C GLY A 207 -11.34 -3.57 -20.92
N LEU A 208 -12.20 -2.69 -21.45
CA LEU A 208 -13.64 -2.73 -21.20
C LEU A 208 -14.30 -4.01 -21.73
N VAL A 209 -13.81 -4.49 -22.88
CA VAL A 209 -14.29 -5.72 -23.53
C VAL A 209 -13.56 -6.94 -22.98
N LYS A 210 -12.22 -6.87 -22.91
CA LYS A 210 -11.36 -7.95 -22.40
C LYS A 210 -10.55 -7.46 -21.20
N PRO A 211 -11.02 -7.68 -19.96
CA PRO A 211 -10.37 -7.17 -18.75
C PRO A 211 -8.87 -7.45 -18.69
N ALA A 212 -8.42 -8.65 -19.09
CA ALA A 212 -7.01 -9.05 -19.07
C ALA A 212 -6.06 -8.13 -19.86
N LEU A 213 -6.55 -7.37 -20.85
CA LEU A 213 -5.73 -6.42 -21.61
C LEU A 213 -5.49 -5.11 -20.87
N HIS A 214 -6.34 -4.75 -19.90
CA HIS A 214 -6.23 -3.47 -19.20
C HIS A 214 -4.88 -3.37 -18.48
N PRO A 215 -4.09 -2.28 -18.64
CA PRO A 215 -2.75 -2.17 -18.04
C PRO A 215 -2.69 -2.25 -16.51
N ILE A 216 -3.85 -2.27 -15.86
CA ILE A 216 -3.94 -2.41 -14.40
C ILE A 216 -3.52 -3.80 -13.92
N PHE A 217 -3.68 -4.83 -14.75
CA PHE A 217 -3.40 -6.21 -14.38
C PHE A 217 -1.94 -6.62 -14.58
N TRP A 218 -1.14 -5.81 -15.28
CA TRP A 218 0.20 -6.23 -15.71
C TRP A 218 1.26 -5.11 -15.66
N ASP A 219 0.88 -3.84 -15.59
CA ASP A 219 1.82 -2.73 -15.36
C ASP A 219 1.63 -2.17 -13.94
N ASP A 220 2.43 -2.62 -12.98
CA ASP A 220 2.36 -2.11 -11.60
C ASP A 220 2.93 -0.68 -11.47
N LEU A 221 3.61 -0.18 -12.50
CA LEU A 221 4.44 1.03 -12.43
C LEU A 221 3.84 2.22 -13.18
N SER A 222 2.59 2.14 -13.65
CA SER A 222 1.95 3.31 -14.28
C SER A 222 1.74 4.41 -13.24
N ILE A 223 2.20 5.62 -13.55
CA ILE A 223 2.00 6.79 -12.69
C ILE A 223 0.73 7.53 -13.11
N LEU A 224 0.49 7.64 -14.42
CA LEU A 224 -0.63 8.38 -14.98
C LEU A 224 -1.95 7.62 -14.82
N PRO A 225 -3.08 8.34 -14.61
CA PRO A 225 -4.38 7.73 -14.34
C PRO A 225 -4.95 7.06 -15.59
N LEU A 226 -5.05 5.74 -15.60
CA LEU A 226 -5.60 5.01 -16.75
C LEU A 226 -7.13 5.18 -16.86
N PRO A 227 -7.67 5.45 -18.06
CA PRO A 227 -9.11 5.58 -18.25
C PRO A 227 -9.83 4.28 -17.92
N PHE A 228 -11.09 4.36 -17.48
CA PHE A 228 -11.95 3.20 -17.16
C PHE A 228 -11.48 2.24 -16.05
N THR A 229 -10.34 2.50 -15.42
CA THR A 229 -9.82 1.73 -14.27
C THR A 229 -10.91 1.41 -13.24
N ARG A 230 -11.66 2.43 -12.82
CA ARG A 230 -12.72 2.27 -11.80
C ARG A 230 -13.83 1.32 -12.26
N SER A 231 -14.22 1.40 -13.53
CA SER A 231 -15.28 0.55 -14.09
C SER A 231 -14.84 -0.91 -14.18
N VAL A 232 -13.60 -1.15 -14.62
CA VAL A 232 -13.03 -2.50 -14.70
C VAL A 232 -12.88 -3.12 -13.32
N LEU A 233 -12.31 -2.41 -12.36
CA LEU A 233 -12.19 -2.88 -10.97
C LEU A 233 -13.55 -3.14 -10.33
N LEU A 234 -14.51 -2.23 -10.50
CA LEU A 234 -15.86 -2.39 -9.98
C LEU A 234 -16.58 -3.61 -10.59
N ARG A 235 -16.32 -3.90 -11.87
CA ARG A 235 -16.86 -5.10 -12.52
C ARG A 235 -16.24 -6.37 -11.92
N GLN A 236 -14.93 -6.39 -11.67
CA GLN A 236 -14.26 -7.56 -11.09
C GLN A 236 -14.78 -7.90 -9.70
N ILE A 237 -14.85 -6.91 -8.79
CA ILE A 237 -15.37 -7.14 -7.43
C ILE A 237 -16.86 -7.53 -7.39
N ARG A 238 -17.65 -7.12 -8.40
CA ARG A 238 -19.05 -7.56 -8.53
C ARG A 238 -19.19 -8.99 -9.05
N GLN A 239 -18.23 -9.46 -9.84
CA GLN A 239 -18.26 -10.81 -10.40
C GLN A 239 -17.78 -11.85 -9.38
N ASP A 240 -16.70 -11.54 -8.68
CA ASP A 240 -16.09 -12.37 -7.66
C ASP A 240 -15.47 -11.45 -6.61
N GLU A 241 -16.08 -11.39 -5.43
CA GLU A 241 -15.65 -10.51 -4.34
C GLU A 241 -14.22 -10.83 -3.89
N ALA A 242 -13.89 -12.11 -3.69
CA ALA A 242 -12.57 -12.52 -3.20
C ALA A 242 -11.46 -12.20 -4.22
N LYS A 243 -11.70 -12.52 -5.49
CA LYS A 243 -10.77 -12.18 -6.58
C LYS A 243 -10.68 -10.67 -6.79
N GLY A 244 -11.81 -9.96 -6.74
CA GLY A 244 -11.85 -8.51 -6.87
C GLY A 244 -11.08 -7.80 -5.76
N LEU A 245 -11.24 -8.25 -4.51
CA LEU A 245 -10.47 -7.77 -3.36
C LEU A 245 -8.96 -8.01 -3.53
N ARG A 246 -8.56 -9.16 -4.08
CA ARG A 246 -7.14 -9.42 -4.43
C ARG A 246 -6.61 -8.45 -5.48
N ILE A 247 -7.38 -8.20 -6.54
CA ILE A 247 -7.01 -7.24 -7.60
C ILE A 247 -6.93 -5.81 -7.03
N LEU A 248 -7.86 -5.43 -6.13
CA LEU A 248 -7.81 -4.14 -5.46
C LEU A 248 -6.56 -4.01 -4.58
N LYS A 249 -6.19 -5.07 -3.85
CA LYS A 249 -4.92 -5.11 -3.10
C LYS A 249 -3.74 -4.88 -4.03
N GLU A 250 -3.62 -5.66 -5.10
CA GLU A 250 -2.53 -5.59 -6.07
C GLU A 250 -2.44 -4.20 -6.71
N THR A 251 -3.59 -3.63 -7.10
CA THR A 251 -3.66 -2.27 -7.63
C THR A 251 -3.25 -1.23 -6.59
N GLY A 252 -3.69 -1.41 -5.34
CA GLY A 252 -3.44 -0.50 -4.23
C GLY A 252 -1.97 -0.43 -3.80
N ARG A 253 -1.14 -1.40 -4.21
CA ARG A 253 0.32 -1.36 -3.99
C ARG A 253 0.97 -0.16 -4.67
N ASN A 254 0.37 0.30 -5.77
CA ASN A 254 0.80 1.52 -6.46
C ASN A 254 0.08 2.73 -5.84
N LEU A 255 0.86 3.61 -5.22
CA LEU A 255 0.37 4.81 -4.52
C LEU A 255 -0.48 5.71 -5.43
N PHE A 256 -0.10 5.87 -6.70
CA PHE A 256 -0.81 6.72 -7.66
C PHE A 256 -2.17 6.15 -8.09
N ARG A 257 -2.36 4.83 -7.96
CA ARG A 257 -3.63 4.15 -8.30
C ARG A 257 -4.56 4.00 -7.10
N ARG A 258 -4.06 4.25 -5.89
CA ARG A 258 -4.81 4.07 -4.63
C ARG A 258 -6.09 4.89 -4.57
N THR A 259 -6.11 6.08 -5.15
CA THR A 259 -7.33 6.90 -5.31
C THR A 259 -8.43 6.17 -6.09
N GLY A 260 -8.04 5.44 -7.14
CA GLY A 260 -8.95 4.63 -7.93
C GLY A 260 -9.54 3.48 -7.12
N VAL A 261 -8.70 2.79 -6.36
CA VAL A 261 -9.09 1.69 -5.46
C VAL A 261 -10.06 2.19 -4.39
N LYS A 262 -9.73 3.30 -3.71
CA LYS A 262 -10.60 3.95 -2.72
C LYS A 262 -11.97 4.29 -3.31
N ALA A 263 -12.01 4.91 -4.49
CA ALA A 263 -13.25 5.28 -5.15
C ALA A 263 -14.11 4.06 -5.52
N VAL A 264 -13.48 2.96 -5.94
CA VAL A 264 -14.18 1.70 -6.23
C VAL A 264 -14.72 1.10 -4.95
N LEU A 265 -13.92 1.00 -3.89
CA LEU A 265 -14.31 0.43 -2.61
C LEU A 265 -15.45 1.22 -1.97
N TYR A 266 -15.34 2.55 -1.94
CA TYR A 266 -16.41 3.45 -1.48
C TYR A 266 -17.70 3.22 -2.29
N LYS A 267 -17.63 3.24 -3.62
CA LYS A 267 -18.81 3.07 -4.49
C LYS A 267 -19.41 1.67 -4.37
N TYR A 268 -18.58 0.65 -4.15
CA TYR A 268 -19.01 -0.73 -4.01
C TYR A 268 -19.74 -0.92 -2.69
N VAL A 269 -19.14 -0.53 -1.56
CA VAL A 269 -19.75 -0.62 -0.22
C VAL A 269 -21.13 0.06 -0.20
N HIS A 270 -21.24 1.29 -0.70
CA HIS A 270 -22.51 2.04 -0.67
C HIS A 270 -23.59 1.50 -1.61
N LYS A 271 -23.21 0.68 -2.60
CA LYS A 271 -24.17 0.02 -3.52
C LYS A 271 -24.34 -1.47 -3.22
N HIS A 272 -23.65 -1.98 -2.20
CA HIS A 272 -23.71 -3.38 -1.83
C HIS A 272 -25.06 -3.67 -1.14
N PRO A 273 -25.77 -4.76 -1.46
CA PRO A 273 -27.05 -5.07 -0.84
C PRO A 273 -26.93 -5.35 0.67
N ARG A 274 -25.76 -5.81 1.13
CA ARG A 274 -25.46 -6.10 2.54
C ARG A 274 -24.11 -5.47 2.92
N PRO A 275 -24.02 -4.14 3.09
CA PRO A 275 -22.75 -3.44 3.20
C PRO A 275 -21.97 -3.82 4.46
N LEU A 276 -22.66 -4.02 5.58
CA LEU A 276 -22.04 -4.45 6.84
C LEU A 276 -21.42 -5.83 6.71
N ARG A 277 -22.11 -6.78 6.07
CA ARG A 277 -21.56 -8.11 5.80
C ARG A 277 -20.31 -8.05 4.93
N PHE A 278 -20.28 -7.17 3.95
CA PHE A 278 -19.09 -6.95 3.14
C PHE A 278 -17.93 -6.38 3.96
N LEU A 279 -18.16 -5.38 4.83
CA LEU A 279 -17.10 -4.82 5.69
C LEU A 279 -16.47 -5.89 6.60
N TYR A 280 -17.28 -6.75 7.21
CA TYR A 280 -16.77 -7.88 7.99
C TYR A 280 -16.13 -8.97 7.11
N GLY A 281 -16.63 -9.16 5.88
CA GLY A 281 -15.98 -10.01 4.89
C GLY A 281 -14.56 -9.52 4.55
N VAL A 282 -14.34 -8.21 4.44
CA VAL A 282 -13.02 -7.61 4.24
C VAL A 282 -12.09 -7.94 5.41
N LEU A 283 -12.57 -7.85 6.66
CA LEU A 283 -11.79 -8.20 7.86
C LEU A 283 -11.41 -9.70 7.91
N ASN A 284 -12.28 -10.58 7.44
CA ASN A 284 -12.06 -12.03 7.50
C ASN A 284 -11.28 -12.59 6.29
N THR A 285 -11.14 -11.82 5.22
CA THR A 285 -10.51 -12.33 3.99
C THR A 285 -8.99 -12.44 4.20
N PRO A 286 -8.35 -13.62 4.00
CA PRO A 286 -6.92 -13.80 4.23
C PRO A 286 -6.06 -12.81 3.43
N THR A 287 -6.49 -12.45 2.22
CA THR A 287 -5.82 -11.46 1.36
C THR A 287 -5.74 -10.07 1.98
N MET A 288 -6.66 -9.72 2.89
CA MET A 288 -6.69 -8.42 3.57
C MET A 288 -5.80 -8.39 4.83
N GLN A 289 -5.46 -9.56 5.37
CA GLN A 289 -4.52 -9.70 6.49
C GLN A 289 -3.05 -9.60 6.03
N GLU A 290 -2.80 -9.74 4.73
CA GLU A 290 -1.49 -9.52 4.13
C GLU A 290 -1.07 -8.03 4.18
N TYR A 291 0.17 -7.75 3.77
CA TYR A 291 0.70 -6.40 3.63
C TYR A 291 0.59 -5.88 2.19
N LEU A 292 0.34 -4.58 2.01
CA LEU A 292 0.36 -3.94 0.69
C LEU A 292 1.75 -4.01 0.04
N LEU A 293 2.78 -3.81 0.86
CA LEU A 293 4.18 -3.89 0.45
C LEU A 293 4.80 -5.08 1.19
N LEU A 294 5.53 -5.92 0.46
CA LEU A 294 6.19 -7.08 1.03
C LEU A 294 7.30 -6.60 1.98
N PRO A 295 7.23 -6.90 3.29
CA PRO A 295 8.29 -6.56 4.22
C PRO A 295 9.57 -7.31 3.84
N VAL A 296 10.68 -6.59 3.66
CA VAL A 296 11.97 -7.16 3.24
C VAL A 296 12.94 -7.30 4.41
N SER A 297 12.78 -6.51 5.48
CA SER A 297 13.63 -6.54 6.68
C SER A 297 12.84 -6.85 7.95
N ALA A 298 13.51 -7.28 9.03
CA ALA A 298 12.85 -7.47 10.33
C ALA A 298 12.13 -6.19 10.80
N GLN A 299 12.81 -5.03 10.74
CA GLN A 299 12.25 -3.72 11.07
C GLN A 299 11.03 -3.34 10.21
N SER A 300 10.97 -3.85 8.97
CA SER A 300 9.82 -3.65 8.10
C SER A 300 8.55 -4.26 8.69
N TRP A 301 8.63 -5.47 9.27
CA TRP A 301 7.45 -6.17 9.78
C TRP A 301 6.72 -5.37 10.87
N ASP A 302 7.46 -4.64 11.71
CA ASP A 302 6.85 -3.82 12.77
C ASP A 302 6.24 -2.51 12.23
N GLN A 303 6.76 -2.02 11.09
CA GLN A 303 6.39 -0.75 10.49
C GLN A 303 5.28 -0.85 9.46
N TYR A 304 5.16 -1.99 8.76
CA TYR A 304 4.13 -2.16 7.74
C TYR A 304 2.77 -2.42 8.37
N VAL A 305 1.75 -1.96 7.67
CA VAL A 305 0.37 -2.09 8.09
C VAL A 305 -0.33 -3.07 7.14
N SER A 306 -1.21 -3.91 7.68
CA SER A 306 -2.03 -4.83 6.89
C SER A 306 -2.97 -4.09 5.93
N VAL A 307 -3.34 -4.77 4.84
CA VAL A 307 -4.21 -4.23 3.79
C VAL A 307 -5.58 -3.85 4.37
N GLN A 308 -6.12 -4.64 5.31
CA GLN A 308 -7.38 -4.36 5.99
C GLN A 308 -7.39 -2.99 6.67
N HIS A 309 -6.31 -2.67 7.38
CA HIS A 309 -6.21 -1.42 8.14
C HIS A 309 -6.08 -0.24 7.17
N VAL A 310 -5.30 -0.41 6.09
CA VAL A 310 -5.22 0.58 5.01
C VAL A 310 -6.59 0.79 4.34
N PHE A 311 -7.31 -0.28 4.01
CA PHE A 311 -8.58 -0.21 3.28
C PHE A 311 -9.69 0.37 4.15
N LEU A 312 -9.77 0.00 5.43
CA LEU A 312 -10.72 0.59 6.37
C LEU A 312 -10.44 2.07 6.61
N GLY A 313 -9.17 2.45 6.76
CA GLY A 313 -8.78 3.84 6.89
C GLY A 313 -9.13 4.69 5.66
N GLU A 314 -8.89 4.16 4.47
CA GLU A 314 -9.29 4.80 3.21
C GLU A 314 -10.82 4.90 3.07
N LEU A 315 -11.56 3.85 3.44
CA LEU A 315 -13.02 3.89 3.50
C LEU A 315 -13.55 4.92 4.50
N ALA A 316 -12.86 5.07 5.63
CA ALA A 316 -13.14 6.06 6.66
C ALA A 316 -12.74 7.49 6.24
N LEU A 317 -12.24 7.67 5.02
CA LEU A 317 -11.73 8.93 4.49
C LEU A 317 -10.55 9.51 5.29
N ARG A 318 -9.84 8.66 6.04
CA ARG A 318 -8.67 9.03 6.85
C ARG A 318 -7.37 8.83 6.06
N PRO A 319 -6.36 9.70 6.24
CA PRO A 319 -5.05 9.51 5.63
C PRO A 319 -4.35 8.35 6.34
N VAL A 320 -4.26 7.20 5.66
CA VAL A 320 -3.52 6.04 6.16
C VAL A 320 -2.38 5.76 5.21
N GLU A 321 -1.20 5.46 5.73
CA GLU A 321 -0.07 5.03 4.93
C GLU A 321 0.13 3.52 5.10
N ALA A 322 0.74 2.89 4.10
CA ALA A 322 1.10 1.47 4.19
C ALA A 322 2.22 1.22 5.24
N MET A 323 2.88 2.28 5.69
CA MET A 323 3.93 2.26 6.72
C MET A 323 3.56 3.22 7.85
N LYS A 324 3.88 2.86 9.10
CA LYS A 324 3.71 3.71 10.29
C LYS A 324 4.65 4.93 10.32
N HIS A 325 5.68 4.97 9.47
CA HIS A 325 6.73 5.98 9.53
C HIS A 325 6.22 7.39 9.12
N PRO A 326 6.44 8.44 9.94
CA PRO A 326 5.82 9.76 9.75
C PRO A 326 6.24 10.49 8.45
N ARG A 327 7.42 10.18 7.90
CA ARG A 327 7.93 10.80 6.65
C ARG A 327 7.02 10.59 5.44
N PHE A 328 6.27 9.50 5.38
CA PHE A 328 5.42 9.18 4.23
C PHE A 328 3.99 9.72 4.34
N ARG A 329 3.61 10.28 5.50
CA ARG A 329 2.23 10.65 5.86
C ARG A 329 1.63 11.81 5.04
N ARG A 330 2.43 12.53 4.23
CA ARG A 330 2.04 13.79 3.58
C ARG A 330 1.84 13.72 2.07
N SER A 331 2.37 12.72 1.37
CA SER A 331 2.56 12.84 -0.09
C SER A 331 1.34 12.50 -0.94
N SER A 332 0.36 11.76 -0.42
CA SER A 332 -0.75 11.24 -1.24
C SER A 332 -2.12 11.88 -0.97
N TRP A 333 -2.32 12.56 0.16
CA TRP A 333 -3.64 13.03 0.58
C TRP A 333 -4.21 14.18 -0.27
N TRP A 334 -3.36 15.08 -0.82
CA TRP A 334 -3.86 16.22 -1.60
C TRP A 334 -4.51 15.81 -2.94
N LEU A 335 -4.09 14.68 -3.51
CA LEU A 335 -4.65 14.16 -4.77
C LEU A 335 -6.01 13.45 -4.58
N ASN A 336 -6.52 13.36 -3.34
CA ASN A 336 -7.55 12.40 -2.92
C ASN A 336 -8.93 12.97 -2.55
N LEU A 337 -9.24 14.26 -2.79
CA LEU A 337 -10.43 14.91 -2.19
C LEU A 337 -11.58 15.31 -3.15
N TYR A 338 -11.74 14.66 -4.30
CA TYR A 338 -12.92 14.92 -5.12
C TYR A 338 -14.08 13.96 -4.80
N ASN A 339 -15.15 14.54 -4.20
CA ASN A 339 -16.54 14.08 -4.15
C ASN A 339 -16.94 12.92 -3.21
N GLN A 340 -16.15 12.54 -2.21
CA GLN A 340 -16.61 11.58 -1.19
C GLN A 340 -17.18 12.31 0.03
N LYS A 341 -18.41 11.96 0.40
CA LYS A 341 -19.07 12.49 1.60
C LYS A 341 -18.96 11.46 2.71
N GLU A 342 -18.81 11.95 3.93
CA GLU A 342 -18.86 11.09 5.10
C GLU A 342 -20.28 10.52 5.27
N THR A 343 -20.39 9.22 5.53
CA THR A 343 -21.65 8.49 5.74
C THR A 343 -21.56 7.64 7.02
N SER A 344 -22.69 7.07 7.47
CA SER A 344 -22.68 6.14 8.61
C SER A 344 -21.76 4.93 8.37
N LEU A 345 -21.66 4.45 7.12
CA LEU A 345 -20.77 3.33 6.77
C LEU A 345 -19.30 3.74 6.80
N THR A 346 -18.94 4.94 6.36
CA THR A 346 -17.54 5.40 6.46
C THR A 346 -17.14 5.66 7.90
N LYS A 347 -18.03 6.24 8.72
CA LYS A 347 -17.81 6.39 10.17
C LYS A 347 -17.62 5.05 10.87
N PHE A 348 -18.44 4.06 10.52
CA PHE A 348 -18.31 2.72 11.06
C PHE A 348 -17.03 2.02 10.61
N ALA A 349 -16.63 2.17 9.34
CA ALA A 349 -15.31 1.71 8.89
C ALA A 349 -14.17 2.39 9.67
N GLY A 350 -14.33 3.66 10.05
CA GLY A 350 -13.41 4.39 10.92
C GLY A 350 -13.36 3.84 12.34
N MET A 351 -14.51 3.51 12.93
CA MET A 351 -14.58 2.82 14.22
C MET A 351 -13.86 1.47 14.16
N LEU A 352 -14.14 0.64 13.14
CA LEU A 352 -13.46 -0.65 12.98
C LEU A 352 -11.95 -0.47 12.78
N TYR A 353 -11.53 0.58 12.08
CA TYR A 353 -10.13 0.94 11.93
C TYR A 353 -9.47 1.27 13.27
N ASP A 354 -10.12 2.07 14.13
CA ASP A 354 -9.60 2.42 15.45
C ASP A 354 -9.50 1.20 16.36
N LEU A 355 -10.51 0.33 16.30
CA LEU A 355 -10.54 -0.90 17.09
C LEU A 355 -9.58 -1.99 16.59
N LEU A 356 -8.98 -1.85 15.40
CA LEU A 356 -7.90 -2.74 14.95
C LEU A 356 -6.57 -2.44 15.64
N ASP A 357 -6.42 -1.28 16.26
CA ASP A 357 -5.22 -0.90 16.99
C ASP A 357 -5.36 -1.25 18.48
N GLU A 358 -4.64 -2.30 18.89
CA GLU A 358 -4.58 -2.75 20.29
C GLU A 358 -4.13 -1.63 21.23
N GLN A 359 -3.25 -0.73 20.78
CA GLN A 359 -2.78 0.39 21.60
C GLN A 359 -3.91 1.37 21.91
N THR A 360 -4.80 1.61 20.95
CA THR A 360 -5.96 2.48 21.14
C THR A 360 -6.93 1.88 22.17
N ILE A 361 -7.19 0.57 22.08
CA ILE A 361 -8.06 -0.13 23.03
C ILE A 361 -7.40 -0.27 24.41
N GLY A 362 -6.07 -0.40 24.48
CA GLY A 362 -5.31 -0.53 25.73
C GLY A 362 -5.21 0.75 26.56
N GLN A 363 -5.56 1.92 26.01
CA GLN A 363 -5.54 3.19 26.74
C GLN A 363 -6.49 3.16 27.95
N LYS A 364 -6.10 3.83 29.04
CA LYS A 364 -6.93 3.90 30.25
C LYS A 364 -8.27 4.60 29.97
N ASP A 365 -8.23 5.64 29.14
CA ASP A 365 -9.38 6.48 28.82
C ASP A 365 -10.22 5.95 27.65
N PHE A 366 -9.94 4.73 27.18
CA PHE A 366 -10.73 4.14 26.10
C PHE A 366 -12.16 3.87 26.56
N SER A 367 -13.13 4.50 25.87
CA SER A 367 -14.56 4.32 26.09
C SER A 367 -15.24 3.93 24.79
N LEU A 368 -15.91 2.78 24.79
CA LEU A 368 -16.70 2.35 23.63
C LEU A 368 -17.96 3.23 23.41
N ASN A 369 -18.41 3.94 24.45
CA ASN A 369 -19.53 4.88 24.36
C ASN A 369 -19.22 6.07 23.44
N ASP A 370 -17.93 6.42 23.25
CA ASP A 370 -17.53 7.49 22.33
C ASP A 370 -17.91 7.16 20.87
N TYR A 371 -18.09 5.87 20.57
CA TYR A 371 -18.52 5.37 19.27
C TYR A 371 -20.03 5.11 19.17
N GLU A 372 -20.82 5.37 20.23
CA GLU A 372 -22.25 5.05 20.27
C GLU A 372 -23.02 5.70 19.11
N ILE A 373 -22.80 6.99 18.89
CA ILE A 373 -23.45 7.75 17.81
C ILE A 373 -23.15 7.11 16.44
N ILE A 374 -22.01 6.45 16.28
CA ILE A 374 -21.59 5.83 15.02
C ILE A 374 -22.38 4.55 14.78
N TYR A 375 -22.36 3.60 15.72
CA TYR A 375 -23.02 2.31 15.51
C TYR A 375 -24.54 2.40 15.61
N GLN A 376 -25.11 3.34 16.40
CA GLN A 376 -26.57 3.56 16.46
C GLN A 376 -27.16 3.98 15.10
N LYS A 377 -26.38 4.71 14.29
CA LYS A 377 -26.75 5.10 12.91
C LYS A 377 -26.75 3.94 11.92
N LEU A 378 -26.41 2.72 12.35
CA LEU A 378 -26.45 1.53 11.52
C LEU A 378 -27.81 0.85 11.50
N SER A 379 -28.77 1.30 12.30
CA SER A 379 -30.12 0.71 12.42
C SER A 379 -30.86 0.57 11.09
N SER A 380 -30.56 1.42 10.11
CA SER A 380 -31.13 1.37 8.76
C SER A 380 -30.54 0.30 7.84
N TYR A 381 -29.44 -0.35 8.23
CA TYR A 381 -28.74 -1.33 7.39
C TYR A 381 -29.06 -2.77 7.79
N PRO A 382 -29.04 -3.73 6.84
CA PRO A 382 -29.15 -5.15 7.16
C PRO A 382 -28.06 -5.59 8.14
N ALA A 383 -28.44 -6.33 9.19
CA ALA A 383 -27.60 -6.71 10.35
C ALA A 383 -27.16 -5.54 11.26
N GLY A 384 -27.61 -4.30 11.03
CA GLY A 384 -27.27 -3.16 11.88
C GLY A 384 -27.77 -3.28 13.32
N LYS A 385 -28.95 -3.86 13.52
CA LYS A 385 -29.53 -4.10 14.86
C LYS A 385 -28.66 -5.04 15.72
N GLU A 386 -28.08 -6.07 15.10
CA GLU A 386 -27.15 -6.98 15.78
C GLU A 386 -25.89 -6.23 16.21
N ILE A 387 -25.33 -5.40 15.33
CA ILE A 387 -24.16 -4.56 15.62
C ILE A 387 -24.42 -3.65 16.81
N ILE A 388 -25.53 -2.91 16.78
CA ILE A 388 -25.93 -2.01 17.86
C ILE A 388 -25.99 -2.74 19.19
N ARG A 389 -26.71 -3.87 19.25
CA ARG A 389 -26.88 -4.63 20.50
C ARG A 389 -25.57 -5.18 21.03
N SER A 390 -24.76 -5.77 20.15
CA SER A 390 -23.47 -6.32 20.58
C SER A 390 -22.53 -5.25 21.14
N TYR A 391 -22.51 -4.04 20.53
CA TYR A 391 -21.64 -2.97 20.99
C TYR A 391 -22.20 -2.27 22.22
N ASN A 392 -23.54 -2.14 22.35
CA ASN A 392 -24.18 -1.73 23.60
C ASN A 392 -23.83 -2.67 24.75
N ALA A 393 -23.88 -3.99 24.51
CA ALA A 393 -23.53 -4.98 25.51
C ALA A 393 -22.04 -4.94 25.87
N MET A 394 -21.15 -4.84 24.88
CA MET A 394 -19.71 -4.65 25.13
C MET A 394 -19.46 -3.36 25.93
N ALA A 395 -20.15 -2.27 25.61
CA ALA A 395 -20.00 -1.01 26.32
C ALA A 395 -20.53 -1.08 27.76
N ALA A 396 -21.66 -1.75 27.98
CA ALA A 396 -22.20 -2.01 29.30
C ALA A 396 -21.22 -2.86 30.13
N PHE A 397 -20.70 -3.95 29.60
CA PHE A 397 -19.75 -4.81 30.31
C PHE A 397 -18.41 -4.12 30.61
N LEU A 398 -17.92 -3.25 29.73
CA LEU A 398 -16.75 -2.40 29.99
C LEU A 398 -17.03 -1.36 31.09
N SER A 399 -18.29 -0.96 31.30
CA SER A 399 -18.64 0.04 32.30
C SER A 399 -18.68 -0.50 33.73
N TYR A 400 -18.62 -1.82 33.92
CA TYR A 400 -18.68 -2.45 35.24
C TYR A 400 -17.40 -2.21 36.03
N GLN A 401 -17.46 -1.32 37.02
CA GLN A 401 -16.34 -0.99 37.90
C GLN A 401 -16.35 -1.81 39.20
N ASP A 402 -17.45 -2.50 39.48
CA ASP A 402 -17.64 -3.32 40.67
C ASP A 402 -18.41 -4.60 40.32
N LEU A 403 -18.38 -5.54 41.26
CA LEU A 403 -19.06 -6.83 41.12
C LEU A 403 -20.58 -6.73 41.26
N SER A 404 -21.10 -5.69 41.91
CA SER A 404 -22.54 -5.52 42.07
C SER A 404 -23.23 -5.23 40.73
N ALA A 405 -22.51 -4.58 39.81
CA ALA A 405 -22.95 -4.33 38.45
C ALA A 405 -23.14 -5.64 37.64
N PHE A 406 -22.53 -6.77 38.04
CA PHE A 406 -22.63 -8.03 37.30
C PHE A 406 -24.06 -8.59 37.30
N ALA A 407 -24.89 -8.22 38.28
CA ALA A 407 -26.31 -8.55 38.28
C ALA A 407 -27.05 -8.01 37.05
N GLN A 408 -26.57 -6.90 36.47
CA GLN A 408 -27.15 -6.32 35.26
C GLN A 408 -26.75 -7.10 33.99
N ALA A 409 -25.73 -7.97 34.08
CA ALA A 409 -25.20 -8.68 32.92
C ALA A 409 -26.20 -9.68 32.33
N GLU A 410 -27.05 -10.26 33.18
CA GLU A 410 -28.13 -11.16 32.75
C GLU A 410 -29.15 -10.42 31.87
N GLN A 411 -29.56 -9.22 32.28
CA GLN A 411 -30.51 -8.44 31.49
C GLN A 411 -29.92 -8.06 30.14
N VAL A 412 -28.65 -7.63 30.13
CA VAL A 412 -27.93 -7.29 28.89
C VAL A 412 -27.82 -8.51 27.97
N SER A 413 -27.59 -9.72 28.49
CA SER A 413 -27.51 -10.93 27.66
C SER A 413 -28.87 -11.43 27.19
N ALA A 414 -29.93 -11.27 28.01
CA ALA A 414 -31.30 -11.58 27.62
C ALA A 414 -31.75 -10.72 26.41
N ASP A 415 -31.38 -9.43 26.41
CA ASP A 415 -31.65 -8.51 25.31
C ASP A 415 -30.95 -8.91 24.00
N ILE A 416 -29.80 -9.59 24.08
CA ILE A 416 -29.08 -10.16 22.93
C ILE A 416 -29.81 -11.40 22.41
N ALA A 417 -30.18 -12.33 23.29
CA ALA A 417 -30.79 -13.61 22.94
C ALA A 417 -32.15 -13.45 22.26
N GLY A 418 -32.94 -12.44 22.66
CA GLY A 418 -34.32 -12.27 22.19
C GLY A 418 -34.50 -11.88 20.72
N CYS A 419 -33.44 -11.66 19.92
CA CYS A 419 -33.60 -11.00 18.61
C CYS A 419 -32.79 -11.55 17.43
N VAL A 420 -32.02 -12.62 17.59
CA VAL A 420 -31.18 -13.12 16.49
C VAL A 420 -31.16 -14.64 16.47
N PHE A 421 -31.50 -15.24 15.32
CA PHE A 421 -31.13 -16.62 15.03
C PHE A 421 -29.60 -16.68 14.88
N PHE A 422 -28.91 -17.29 15.85
CA PHE A 422 -27.44 -17.30 15.90
C PHE A 422 -26.78 -17.76 14.60
N ASP A 423 -27.41 -18.66 13.86
CA ASP A 423 -26.88 -19.22 12.62
C ASP A 423 -26.89 -18.24 11.45
N GLU A 424 -27.73 -17.20 11.51
CA GLU A 424 -27.79 -16.14 10.50
C GLU A 424 -27.05 -14.87 10.92
N ALA A 425 -26.55 -14.81 12.15
CA ALA A 425 -25.85 -13.66 12.69
C ALA A 425 -24.60 -13.33 11.89
N LEU A 426 -24.29 -12.04 11.78
CA LEU A 426 -23.07 -11.55 11.17
C LEU A 426 -21.84 -11.91 12.02
N ARG A 427 -21.96 -11.89 13.35
CA ARG A 427 -20.88 -12.19 14.31
C ARG A 427 -21.33 -13.19 15.39
N PRO A 428 -21.56 -14.47 15.03
CA PRO A 428 -22.07 -15.46 15.96
C PRO A 428 -21.11 -15.74 17.13
N ALA A 429 -19.79 -15.63 16.92
CA ALA A 429 -18.79 -15.82 17.98
C ALA A 429 -18.88 -14.72 19.06
N VAL A 430 -19.01 -13.45 18.64
CA VAL A 430 -19.16 -12.31 19.57
C VAL A 430 -20.44 -12.45 20.39
N MET A 431 -21.55 -12.79 19.74
CA MET A 431 -22.85 -12.94 20.40
C MET A 431 -22.82 -14.09 21.42
N ARG A 432 -22.21 -15.24 21.08
CA ARG A 432 -22.01 -16.36 22.00
C ARG A 432 -21.16 -15.99 23.20
N SER A 433 -20.04 -15.28 22.98
CA SER A 433 -19.19 -14.84 24.09
C SER A 433 -19.90 -13.85 25.01
N LEU A 434 -20.67 -12.89 24.47
CA LEU A 434 -21.44 -11.94 25.27
C LEU A 434 -22.54 -12.62 26.11
N MET A 435 -23.22 -13.64 25.56
CA MET A 435 -24.18 -14.43 26.34
C MET A 435 -23.50 -15.18 27.47
N ARG A 436 -22.35 -15.81 27.21
CA ARG A 436 -21.59 -16.53 28.24
C ARG A 436 -21.13 -15.59 29.36
N LEU A 437 -20.67 -14.37 29.02
CA LEU A 437 -20.36 -13.34 30.01
C LEU A 437 -21.60 -12.96 30.85
N GLY A 438 -22.77 -12.84 30.21
CA GLY A 438 -24.02 -12.61 30.94
C GLY A 438 -24.38 -13.74 31.91
N HIS A 439 -24.15 -15.01 31.53
CA HIS A 439 -24.36 -16.14 32.43
C HIS A 439 -23.39 -16.12 33.62
N ILE A 440 -22.11 -15.81 33.40
CA ILE A 440 -21.14 -15.64 34.49
C ILE A 440 -21.62 -14.53 35.44
N GLY A 441 -22.06 -13.39 34.90
CA GLY A 441 -22.55 -12.28 35.73
C GLY A 441 -23.79 -12.64 36.55
N ARG A 442 -24.74 -13.39 35.97
CA ARG A 442 -25.90 -13.93 36.68
C ARG A 442 -25.49 -14.87 37.81
N ASP A 443 -24.65 -15.84 37.50
CA ASP A 443 -24.24 -16.85 38.46
C ASP A 443 -23.54 -16.16 39.64
N MET A 444 -22.64 -15.20 39.37
CA MET A 444 -22.02 -14.37 40.39
C MET A 444 -23.01 -13.54 41.22
N ALA A 445 -24.03 -12.94 40.59
CA ALA A 445 -25.03 -12.14 41.30
C ALA A 445 -25.82 -12.95 42.32
N HIS A 446 -26.13 -14.21 42.01
CA HIS A 446 -26.76 -15.13 42.95
C HIS A 446 -25.87 -15.37 44.19
N TYR A 447 -24.57 -15.53 44.00
CA TYR A 447 -23.63 -15.82 45.08
C TYR A 447 -23.31 -14.63 45.98
N PHE A 448 -23.40 -13.39 45.49
CA PHE A 448 -23.32 -12.22 46.39
C PHE A 448 -24.50 -12.13 47.36
N GLY A 449 -25.60 -12.83 47.09
CA GLY A 449 -26.75 -12.93 48.00
C GLY A 449 -26.58 -13.96 49.11
N THR A 450 -25.59 -14.86 49.04
CA THR A 450 -25.41 -15.92 50.04
C THR A 450 -24.51 -15.45 51.19
N ALA A 451 -24.84 -15.86 52.42
CA ALA A 451 -24.06 -15.53 53.61
C ALA A 451 -22.84 -16.45 53.81
N ASP A 452 -22.79 -17.58 53.11
CA ASP A 452 -21.70 -18.54 53.23
C ASP A 452 -20.48 -18.10 52.41
N ARG A 453 -19.37 -17.92 53.10
CA ARG A 453 -18.11 -17.48 52.51
C ARG A 453 -17.46 -18.56 51.67
N GLN A 454 -17.61 -19.83 52.03
CA GLN A 454 -17.04 -20.92 51.23
C GLN A 454 -17.72 -20.95 49.86
N GLU A 455 -19.04 -20.83 49.85
CA GLU A 455 -19.84 -20.73 48.63
C GLU A 455 -19.45 -19.51 47.77
N GLN A 456 -19.19 -18.35 48.38
CA GLN A 456 -18.69 -17.16 47.67
C GLN A 456 -17.31 -17.39 47.02
N LEU A 457 -16.39 -18.05 47.72
CA LEU A 457 -15.06 -18.35 47.16
C LEU A 457 -15.12 -19.36 46.02
N ASP A 458 -15.93 -20.41 46.18
CA ASP A 458 -16.13 -21.43 45.16
C ASP A 458 -16.76 -20.81 43.90
N ALA A 459 -17.74 -19.91 44.07
CA ALA A 459 -18.34 -19.14 42.98
C ALA A 459 -17.34 -18.27 42.23
N LEU A 460 -16.48 -17.52 42.95
CA LEU A 460 -15.45 -16.68 42.33
C LEU A 460 -14.40 -17.53 41.59
N ALA A 461 -14.06 -18.71 42.11
CA ALA A 461 -13.17 -19.66 41.44
C ALA A 461 -13.80 -20.22 40.16
N HIS A 462 -15.08 -20.62 40.21
CA HIS A 462 -15.84 -21.07 39.03
C HIS A 462 -15.94 -19.97 37.97
N ALA A 463 -16.26 -18.74 38.35
CA ALA A 463 -16.31 -17.59 37.45
C ALA A 463 -14.95 -17.32 36.78
N THR A 464 -13.86 -17.41 37.54
CA THR A 464 -12.50 -17.27 37.01
C THR A 464 -12.19 -18.34 35.96
N GLY A 465 -12.55 -19.61 36.24
CA GLY A 465 -12.43 -20.71 35.28
C GLY A 465 -13.21 -20.46 34.00
N ALA A 466 -14.47 -20.04 34.12
CA ALA A 466 -15.33 -19.74 32.97
C ALA A 466 -14.82 -18.55 32.15
N LEU A 467 -14.27 -17.51 32.78
CA LEU A 467 -13.64 -16.38 32.07
C LEU A 467 -12.41 -16.82 31.27
N ASN A 468 -11.58 -17.71 31.81
CA ASN A 468 -10.42 -18.26 31.09
C ASN A 468 -10.86 -19.09 29.87
N GLU A 469 -11.94 -19.87 29.98
CA GLU A 469 -12.50 -20.61 28.85
C GLU A 469 -13.05 -19.67 27.76
N ILE A 470 -13.71 -18.57 28.16
CA ILE A 470 -14.18 -17.56 27.21
C ILE A 470 -13.00 -16.84 26.56
N ASP A 471 -11.93 -16.52 27.28
CA ASP A 471 -10.75 -15.86 26.70
C ASP A 471 -10.08 -16.74 25.65
N ALA A 472 -9.93 -18.04 25.92
CA ALA A 472 -9.42 -19.01 24.97
C ALA A 472 -10.31 -19.08 23.72
N TYR A 473 -11.64 -19.10 23.90
CA TYR A 473 -12.59 -19.08 22.79
C TYR A 473 -12.53 -17.77 21.97
N VAL A 474 -12.50 -16.61 22.63
CA VAL A 474 -12.43 -15.29 21.99
C VAL A 474 -11.14 -15.13 21.18
N SER A 475 -10.02 -15.63 21.70
CA SER A 475 -8.72 -15.58 21.04
C SER A 475 -8.67 -16.36 19.73
N VAL A 476 -9.49 -17.40 19.59
CA VAL A 476 -9.55 -18.25 18.39
C VAL A 476 -10.66 -17.81 17.44
N GLU A 477 -11.88 -17.62 17.96
CA GLU A 477 -13.10 -17.55 17.14
C GLU A 477 -13.58 -16.12 16.86
N VAL A 478 -13.20 -15.14 17.70
CA VAL A 478 -13.63 -13.74 17.50
C VAL A 478 -12.64 -13.00 16.59
N MET A 479 -13.17 -12.24 15.64
CA MET A 479 -12.37 -11.48 14.67
C MET A 479 -11.69 -10.26 15.31
N LEU A 480 -10.57 -9.82 14.71
CA LEU A 480 -10.00 -8.49 14.92
C LEU A 480 -10.88 -7.51 14.12
N PRO A 481 -11.65 -6.62 14.74
CA PRO A 481 -11.28 -5.83 15.92
C PRO A 481 -11.98 -6.16 17.25
N GLU A 482 -13.12 -6.86 17.27
CA GLU A 482 -13.88 -7.08 18.50
C GLU A 482 -13.13 -7.93 19.54
N ARG A 483 -12.20 -8.77 19.10
CA ARG A 483 -11.37 -9.59 19.99
C ARG A 483 -10.71 -8.76 21.08
N PHE A 484 -10.10 -7.63 20.73
CA PHE A 484 -9.40 -6.78 21.70
C PHE A 484 -10.36 -6.15 22.72
N VAL A 485 -11.54 -5.73 22.28
CA VAL A 485 -12.58 -5.20 23.17
C VAL A 485 -13.05 -6.28 24.14
N MET A 486 -13.31 -7.49 23.64
CA MET A 486 -13.74 -8.63 24.45
C MET A 486 -12.66 -9.08 25.45
N GLN A 487 -11.39 -9.14 25.02
CA GLN A 487 -10.27 -9.46 25.91
C GLN A 487 -10.11 -8.40 27.00
N ARG A 488 -10.32 -7.12 26.70
CA ARG A 488 -10.33 -6.06 27.71
C ARG A 488 -11.45 -6.25 28.73
N ILE A 489 -12.67 -6.57 28.29
CA ILE A 489 -13.81 -6.89 29.18
C ILE A 489 -13.43 -8.05 30.12
N ILE A 490 -12.91 -9.14 29.55
CA ILE A 490 -12.55 -10.34 30.32
C ILE A 490 -11.45 -10.02 31.34
N SER A 491 -10.39 -9.32 30.93
CA SER A 491 -9.30 -8.93 31.82
C SER A 491 -9.78 -8.02 32.97
N GLN A 492 -10.67 -7.07 32.68
CA GLN A 492 -11.28 -6.21 33.69
C GLN A 492 -12.11 -7.02 34.68
N TRP A 493 -12.94 -7.96 34.21
CA TRP A 493 -13.75 -8.81 35.08
C TRP A 493 -12.90 -9.74 35.94
N GLN A 494 -11.84 -10.33 35.36
CA GLN A 494 -10.86 -11.12 36.10
C GLN A 494 -10.21 -10.31 37.22
N HIS A 495 -9.82 -9.05 36.95
CA HIS A 495 -9.25 -8.17 37.98
C HIS A 495 -10.23 -7.92 39.12
N LEU A 496 -11.50 -7.59 38.82
CA LEU A 496 -12.53 -7.36 39.83
C LEU A 496 -12.78 -8.61 40.69
N ILE A 497 -12.80 -9.79 40.08
CA ILE A 497 -12.95 -11.06 40.79
C ILE A 497 -11.74 -11.35 41.69
N LEU A 498 -10.52 -11.15 41.20
CA LEU A 498 -9.30 -11.35 41.98
C LEU A 498 -9.22 -10.39 43.18
N GLU A 499 -9.60 -9.14 42.99
CA GLU A 499 -9.69 -8.16 44.07
C GLU A 499 -10.71 -8.60 45.14
N ALA A 500 -11.86 -9.12 44.71
CA ALA A 500 -12.88 -9.67 45.59
C ALA A 500 -12.38 -10.87 46.41
N ILE A 501 -11.69 -11.81 45.76
CA ILE A 501 -11.07 -12.97 46.42
C ILE A 501 -10.06 -12.47 47.46
N GLY A 502 -9.23 -11.48 47.13
CA GLY A 502 -8.27 -10.86 48.04
C GLY A 502 -8.94 -10.23 49.26
N ASN A 503 -10.00 -9.46 49.05
CA ASN A 503 -10.76 -8.80 50.11
C ASN A 503 -11.46 -9.81 51.03
N LEU A 504 -12.06 -10.86 50.46
CA LEU A 504 -12.63 -11.97 51.23
C LEU A 504 -11.53 -12.65 52.05
N GLY A 505 -10.38 -12.97 51.46
CA GLY A 505 -9.22 -13.54 52.16
C GLY A 505 -8.79 -12.73 53.39
N GLN A 506 -8.59 -11.42 53.22
CA GLN A 506 -8.15 -10.51 54.29
C GLN A 506 -9.18 -10.36 55.42
N SER A 507 -10.47 -10.32 55.09
CA SER A 507 -11.53 -10.22 56.10
C SER A 507 -11.56 -11.42 57.07
N GLY A 508 -11.15 -12.60 56.60
CA GLY A 508 -11.03 -13.79 57.45
C GLY A 508 -9.86 -13.79 58.40
N SER A 509 -8.72 -13.23 57.98
CA SER A 509 -7.53 -13.19 58.83
C SER A 509 -7.75 -12.31 60.08
N LYS A 510 -8.65 -11.33 60.02
CA LYS A 510 -8.96 -10.43 61.16
C LYS A 510 -9.90 -11.04 62.21
N ILE A 511 -10.59 -12.14 61.90
CA ILE A 511 -11.52 -12.80 62.84
C ILE A 511 -10.80 -13.90 63.63
N VAL A 512 -9.63 -14.35 63.15
CA VAL A 512 -8.83 -15.43 63.77
C VAL A 512 -7.65 -14.89 64.59
N SER A 513 -7.37 -13.58 64.50
CA SER A 513 -6.44 -12.85 65.37
C SER A 513 -7.19 -12.17 66.51
#